data_AF-A0A7C7Q0D2-F1
#
_entry.id   AF-A0A7C7Q0D2-F1
#
_cell.length_a   1.000
_cell.length_b   1.000
_cell.length_c   1.000
_cell.angle_alpha   90.00
_cell.angle_beta   90.00
_cell.angle_gamma   90.00
#
_symmetry.space_group_name_H-M   'P 1'
#
loop_
_entity.id
_entity.type
_entity.pdbx_description
1 polymer ?
#
loop_
_entity_poly.entity_id
_entity_poly.type
_entity_poly.pdbx_seq_one_letter_code
_entity_poly.pdbx_strand_id
1 'polypeptide(L)'
;MIRSELRPEADEAQRLSLGALFAAEHEIMGNEDGYSFTELDEHSPLSDPDARPHRTQGWPANDFDAHEDQAGSEPTADIVIDEFGHVRIPLEEVLDRYFGPVEAKEGQLPLPPNIRRAFLKALMLRRIGEALVNSNRDAILGGEGDPGKIRLTPLTQKDLMAPLGIENKSMRSRLADRYVKTPHWGLVHLSVFFRARWWEVPIQNIRDWLRGEDVANPYQNDLLYKRLKKAAPRPYKDNRQLRNILREAGIPLRRPRLEIYERTEAWVKNHGGPKCVRLSSIPKIREELVNKHSLFSKGQGSQCREPQYQAFVEERIAAVLRRLGVEVVCRGEDGAWDGQ
;
A
#
# COMPACT_ATOMS: atom_id res chain seq x y z
N MET A 1 42.25 19.19 -9.57
CA MET A 1 41.33 18.43 -8.70
C MET A 1 40.83 19.37 -7.62
N ILE A 2 39.63 19.91 -7.77
CA ILE A 2 39.02 20.75 -6.73
C ILE A 2 37.87 19.93 -6.15
N ARG A 3 38.03 19.45 -4.91
CA ARG A 3 36.95 18.90 -4.11
C ARG A 3 36.13 20.09 -3.61
N SER A 4 34.90 20.22 -4.09
CA SER A 4 33.92 21.15 -3.56
C SER A 4 33.33 20.57 -2.28
N GLU A 5 33.80 21.03 -1.14
CA GLU A 5 33.16 20.85 0.16
C GLU A 5 31.87 21.70 0.18
N LEU A 6 30.73 21.07 -0.09
CA LEU A 6 29.42 21.67 0.10
C LEU A 6 29.14 21.79 1.60
N ARG A 7 28.87 23.02 2.03
CA ARG A 7 28.68 23.42 3.44
C ARG A 7 27.39 22.82 4.00
N PRO A 8 27.41 22.13 5.16
CA PRO A 8 26.22 21.60 5.83
C PRO A 8 25.26 22.67 6.38
N GLU A 9 25.69 23.94 6.45
CA GLU A 9 24.87 25.05 7.00
C GLU A 9 23.75 25.51 6.05
N ALA A 10 23.86 25.27 4.74
CA ALA A 10 22.82 25.65 3.76
C ALA A 10 21.57 24.74 3.87
N ASP A 11 21.77 23.45 4.15
CA ASP A 11 20.68 22.47 4.34
C ASP A 11 19.90 22.71 5.64
N GLU A 12 20.57 23.20 6.68
CA GLU A 12 19.94 23.45 7.98
C GLU A 12 19.10 24.74 7.96
N ALA A 13 19.57 25.78 7.27
CA ALA A 13 18.82 27.02 7.05
C ALA A 13 17.56 26.82 6.18
N GLN A 14 17.64 25.99 5.13
CA GLN A 14 16.45 25.61 4.35
C GLN A 14 15.46 24.79 5.19
N ARG A 15 15.93 23.83 5.99
CA ARG A 15 15.07 23.06 6.91
C ARG A 15 14.35 23.93 7.95
N LEU A 16 15.04 24.91 8.53
CA LEU A 16 14.49 25.82 9.55
C LEU A 16 13.48 26.82 8.96
N SER A 17 13.73 27.33 7.75
CA SER A 17 12.80 28.21 7.00
C SER A 17 11.45 27.54 6.73
N LEU A 18 11.47 26.25 6.39
CA LEU A 18 10.27 25.51 6.00
C LEU A 18 9.48 24.94 7.18
N GLY A 19 10.15 24.54 8.27
CA GLY A 19 9.48 24.15 9.50
C GLY A 19 8.54 25.25 10.05
N ALA A 20 8.94 26.51 9.90
CA ALA A 20 8.12 27.66 10.27
C ALA A 20 6.92 27.88 9.31
N LEU A 21 7.10 27.62 8.00
CA LEU A 21 6.03 27.67 7.01
C LEU A 21 4.97 26.57 7.22
N PHE A 22 5.38 25.36 7.61
CA PHE A 22 4.48 24.23 7.89
C PHE A 22 3.74 24.36 9.23
N ALA A 23 4.37 25.00 10.23
CA ALA A 23 3.68 25.33 11.48
C ALA A 23 2.52 26.32 11.26
N ALA A 24 2.70 27.31 10.37
CA ALA A 24 1.65 28.25 9.98
C ALA A 24 0.49 27.59 9.21
N GLU A 25 0.74 26.48 8.52
CA GLU A 25 -0.30 25.69 7.83
C GLU A 25 -1.21 24.94 8.80
N HIS A 26 -0.67 24.49 9.95
CA HIS A 26 -1.43 23.79 10.98
C HIS A 26 -2.51 24.70 11.62
N GLU A 27 -2.28 26.01 11.62
CA GLU A 27 -3.23 27.02 12.08
C GLU A 27 -4.31 27.33 11.03
N ILE A 28 -3.97 27.25 9.73
CA ILE A 28 -4.85 27.61 8.60
C ILE A 28 -5.72 26.43 8.12
N MET A 29 -5.27 25.18 8.32
CA MET A 29 -6.04 23.97 7.95
C MET A 29 -6.69 23.25 9.13
N GLY A 30 -6.40 23.67 10.37
CA GLY A 30 -7.01 23.12 11.59
C GLY A 30 -8.38 23.72 11.92
N ASN A 31 -8.70 24.88 11.34
CA ASN A 31 -9.99 25.56 11.46
C ASN A 31 -10.65 25.60 10.09
N GLU A 32 -11.46 24.60 9.73
CA GLU A 32 -12.63 24.73 8.86
C GLU A 32 -13.25 23.34 8.62
N ASP A 33 -14.30 23.07 9.40
CA ASP A 33 -15.32 22.11 9.04
C ASP A 33 -16.15 22.72 7.89
N GLY A 34 -16.10 22.07 6.72
CA GLY A 34 -17.06 22.26 5.63
C GLY A 34 -16.58 23.15 4.49
N TYR A 35 -16.33 22.54 3.31
CA TYR A 35 -16.62 23.20 2.03
C TYR A 35 -17.00 22.16 0.96
N SER A 36 -18.29 22.20 0.62
CA SER A 36 -18.82 21.89 -0.71
C SER A 36 -18.65 23.15 -1.56
N PHE A 37 -18.25 23.01 -2.82
CA PHE A 37 -18.06 24.12 -3.76
C PHE A 37 -19.37 24.69 -4.33
N THR A 38 -20.47 24.68 -3.57
CA THR A 38 -21.80 25.02 -4.11
C THR A 38 -22.47 26.28 -3.56
N GLU A 39 -21.94 26.98 -2.55
CA GLU A 39 -22.65 28.15 -2.01
C GLU A 39 -21.70 29.32 -1.72
N LEU A 40 -21.49 30.17 -2.73
CA LEU A 40 -21.12 31.57 -2.50
C LEU A 40 -22.42 32.36 -2.39
N ASP A 41 -22.76 32.72 -1.16
CA ASP A 41 -23.87 33.59 -0.78
C ASP A 41 -23.70 34.97 -1.44
N GLU A 42 -24.73 35.39 -2.19
CA GLU A 42 -24.72 36.57 -3.07
C GLU A 42 -24.85 37.90 -2.31
N HIS A 43 -24.84 37.90 -0.98
CA HIS A 43 -25.10 39.09 -0.18
C HIS A 43 -24.16 39.25 1.03
N SER A 44 -22.93 39.72 0.80
CA SER A 44 -22.10 40.30 1.86
C SER A 44 -22.29 41.84 1.92
N PRO A 45 -22.68 42.43 3.07
CA PRO A 45 -23.23 43.79 3.14
C PRO A 45 -22.17 44.92 3.25
N LEU A 46 -20.99 44.78 2.66
CA LEU A 46 -19.92 45.78 2.70
C LEU A 46 -19.37 46.12 1.31
N SER A 47 -20.25 46.48 0.38
CA SER A 47 -19.88 47.07 -0.90
C SER A 47 -20.08 48.59 -0.85
N ASP A 48 -18.97 49.31 -0.74
CA ASP A 48 -18.88 50.75 -0.97
C ASP A 48 -19.43 51.08 -2.39
N PRO A 49 -20.52 51.87 -2.50
CA PRO A 49 -21.19 52.12 -3.78
C PRO A 49 -20.35 52.96 -4.77
N ASP A 50 -19.24 53.57 -4.34
CA ASP A 50 -18.37 54.40 -5.19
C ASP A 50 -17.00 53.78 -5.48
N ALA A 51 -16.72 52.57 -4.97
CA ALA A 51 -15.54 51.82 -5.36
C ALA A 51 -15.68 51.38 -6.83
N ARG A 52 -14.99 52.09 -7.73
CA ARG A 52 -14.86 51.66 -9.14
C ARG A 52 -14.45 50.18 -9.13
N PRO A 53 -15.16 49.30 -9.87
CA PRO A 53 -14.82 47.90 -9.90
C PRO A 53 -13.39 47.80 -10.45
N HIS A 54 -12.43 47.51 -9.58
CA HIS A 54 -11.18 46.94 -10.04
C HIS A 54 -11.61 45.69 -10.79
N ARG A 55 -11.47 45.70 -12.12
CA ARG A 55 -11.55 44.49 -12.92
C ARG A 55 -10.37 43.61 -12.53
N THR A 56 -10.42 42.98 -11.36
CA THR A 56 -9.90 41.64 -11.20
C THR A 56 -10.65 40.83 -12.24
N GLN A 57 -9.96 40.50 -13.34
CA GLN A 57 -10.42 39.42 -14.21
C GLN A 57 -10.74 38.25 -13.28
N GLY A 58 -12.03 37.92 -13.17
CA GLY A 58 -12.43 36.65 -12.60
C GLY A 58 -11.65 35.57 -13.33
N TRP A 59 -11.05 34.68 -12.55
CA TRP A 59 -10.40 33.47 -13.03
C TRP A 59 -11.28 32.83 -14.11
N PRO A 60 -10.76 32.43 -15.27
CA PRO A 60 -11.46 31.42 -16.04
C PRO A 60 -11.45 30.16 -15.16
N ALA A 61 -12.61 29.78 -14.62
CA ALA A 61 -12.80 28.63 -13.75
C ALA A 61 -12.09 27.35 -14.28
N ASN A 62 -11.95 27.24 -15.59
CA ASN A 62 -11.42 26.08 -16.28
C ASN A 62 -9.97 25.65 -15.97
N ASP A 63 -9.02 26.54 -15.65
CA ASP A 63 -7.60 26.14 -15.65
C ASP A 63 -7.15 25.44 -14.34
N PHE A 64 -7.84 25.70 -13.22
CA PHE A 64 -7.62 24.97 -11.97
C PHE A 64 -8.66 23.84 -11.81
N ASP A 65 -9.90 24.05 -12.25
CA ASP A 65 -10.96 23.03 -12.17
C ASP A 65 -10.74 21.87 -13.14
N ALA A 66 -9.95 22.03 -14.21
CA ALA A 66 -9.55 20.92 -15.08
C ALA A 66 -8.63 19.89 -14.40
N HIS A 67 -8.07 20.23 -13.22
CA HIS A 67 -7.27 19.33 -12.39
C HIS A 67 -8.04 18.76 -11.19
N GLU A 68 -9.29 19.17 -10.98
CA GLU A 68 -10.21 18.51 -10.06
C GLU A 68 -11.08 17.54 -10.87
N ASP A 69 -11.11 16.28 -10.45
CA ASP A 69 -11.74 15.17 -11.18
C ASP A 69 -13.20 15.51 -11.56
N GLN A 70 -13.42 15.98 -12.79
CA GLN A 70 -14.76 16.00 -13.37
C GLN A 70 -15.19 14.55 -13.49
N ALA A 71 -16.34 14.20 -12.92
CA ALA A 71 -16.89 12.85 -12.96
C ALA A 71 -16.94 12.32 -14.41
N GLY A 72 -16.05 11.37 -14.74
CA GLY A 72 -15.94 10.77 -16.07
C GLY A 72 -14.77 11.25 -16.95
N SER A 73 -13.91 12.16 -16.47
CA SER A 73 -12.66 12.53 -17.14
C SER A 73 -11.52 11.53 -16.81
N GLU A 74 -10.58 11.35 -17.74
CA GLU A 74 -9.39 10.53 -17.48
C GLU A 74 -8.52 11.21 -16.41
N PRO A 75 -7.99 10.45 -15.43
CA PRO A 75 -7.16 11.02 -14.38
C PRO A 75 -5.93 11.72 -14.98
N THR A 76 -5.59 12.89 -14.47
CA THR A 76 -4.41 13.64 -14.89
C THR A 76 -3.23 13.40 -13.94
N ALA A 77 -2.00 13.56 -14.44
CA ALA A 77 -0.80 13.37 -13.63
C ALA A 77 -0.57 14.58 -12.72
N ASP A 78 -0.49 14.36 -11.41
CA ASP A 78 -0.03 15.38 -10.45
C ASP A 78 1.50 15.48 -10.43
N ILE A 79 2.19 14.37 -10.69
CA ILE A 79 3.64 14.24 -10.73
C ILE A 79 4.03 13.57 -12.04
N VAL A 80 5.01 14.12 -12.76
CA VAL A 80 5.58 13.52 -13.97
C VAL A 80 7.06 13.23 -13.72
N ILE A 81 7.47 11.99 -13.95
CA ILE A 81 8.87 11.55 -13.88
C ILE A 81 9.32 11.21 -15.29
N ASP A 82 10.39 11.85 -15.76
CA ASP A 82 10.97 11.60 -17.09
C ASP A 82 11.97 10.43 -17.09
N GLU A 83 12.43 10.05 -18.29
CA GLU A 83 13.39 8.95 -18.51
C GLU A 83 14.76 9.15 -17.81
N PHE A 84 15.07 10.39 -17.42
CA PHE A 84 16.30 10.73 -16.70
C PHE A 84 16.09 10.78 -15.18
N GLY A 85 14.85 10.61 -14.72
CA GLY A 85 14.45 10.73 -13.33
C GLY A 85 14.23 12.17 -12.88
N HIS A 86 14.09 13.13 -13.80
CA HIS A 86 13.68 14.48 -13.41
C HIS A 86 12.19 14.50 -13.10
N VAL A 87 11.84 15.27 -12.07
CA VAL A 87 10.48 15.41 -11.57
C VAL A 87 9.92 16.74 -12.03
N ARG A 88 8.75 16.69 -12.68
CA ARG A 88 7.98 17.87 -13.11
C ARG A 88 6.59 17.80 -12.50
N ILE A 89 6.11 18.94 -12.04
CA ILE A 89 4.78 19.08 -11.45
C ILE A 89 3.95 19.95 -12.38
N PRO A 90 2.92 19.42 -13.07
CA PRO A 90 2.12 20.22 -14.02
C PRO A 90 1.49 21.47 -13.39
N LEU A 91 1.16 21.41 -12.10
CA LEU A 91 0.66 22.56 -11.35
C LEU A 91 1.65 23.74 -11.31
N GLU A 92 2.96 23.48 -11.35
CA GLU A 92 3.96 24.55 -11.38
C GLU A 92 3.95 25.31 -12.69
N GLU A 93 3.73 24.64 -13.83
CA GLU A 93 3.61 25.31 -15.14
C GLU A 93 2.41 26.27 -15.17
N VAL A 94 1.32 25.89 -14.50
CA VAL A 94 0.14 26.75 -14.32
C VAL A 94 0.50 27.95 -13.43
N LEU A 95 1.12 27.70 -12.28
CA LEU A 95 1.54 28.77 -11.36
C LEU A 95 2.53 29.74 -12.01
N ASP A 96 3.49 29.23 -12.77
CA ASP A 96 4.50 30.03 -13.47
C ASP A 96 3.88 30.95 -14.52
N ARG A 97 2.86 30.46 -15.24
CA ARG A 97 2.13 31.27 -16.24
C ARG A 97 1.47 32.49 -15.64
N TYR A 98 0.91 32.36 -14.44
CA TYR A 98 0.15 33.42 -13.79
C TYR A 98 0.95 34.29 -12.83
N PHE A 99 1.99 33.72 -12.20
CA PHE A 99 2.70 34.36 -11.10
C PHE A 99 4.22 34.45 -11.30
N GLY A 100 4.77 33.88 -12.38
CA GLY A 100 6.21 33.78 -12.62
C GLY A 100 6.85 32.60 -11.85
N PRO A 101 8.17 32.37 -12.06
CA PRO A 101 8.85 31.15 -11.62
C PRO A 101 8.63 30.80 -10.15
N VAL A 102 8.17 29.58 -9.86
CA VAL A 102 7.91 29.09 -8.50
C VAL A 102 9.14 29.30 -7.60
N GLU A 103 10.32 28.91 -8.08
CA GLU A 103 11.59 29.00 -7.34
C GLU A 103 11.96 30.43 -6.91
N ALA A 104 11.53 31.45 -7.66
CA ALA A 104 11.84 32.85 -7.37
C ALA A 104 10.94 33.45 -6.28
N LYS A 105 9.85 32.76 -5.88
CA LYS A 105 8.85 33.26 -4.92
C LYS A 105 8.83 32.51 -3.60
N GLU A 106 9.75 31.57 -3.39
CA GLU A 106 10.01 30.95 -2.10
C GLU A 106 10.56 32.01 -1.11
N GLY A 107 9.66 32.82 -0.54
CA GLY A 107 9.99 33.89 0.41
C GLY A 107 9.63 35.33 0.02
N GLN A 108 9.02 35.56 -1.15
CA GLN A 108 8.62 36.92 -1.57
C GLN A 108 7.18 36.98 -2.08
N LEU A 109 6.45 37.95 -1.52
CA LEU A 109 5.09 38.44 -1.80
C LEU A 109 3.96 37.87 -0.93
N PRO A 110 3.07 38.73 -0.38
CA PRO A 110 1.82 38.28 0.25
C PRO A 110 0.90 37.75 -0.85
N LEU A 111 1.06 36.46 -1.17
CA LEU A 111 0.16 35.76 -2.06
C LEU A 111 -1.20 35.56 -1.37
N PRO A 112 -2.33 35.71 -2.07
CA PRO A 112 -3.63 35.31 -1.56
C PRO A 112 -3.58 33.85 -1.03
N PRO A 113 -4.31 33.52 0.04
CA PRO A 113 -4.23 32.21 0.71
C PRO A 113 -4.36 31.01 -0.24
N ASN A 114 -5.24 31.10 -1.24
CA ASN A 114 -5.46 30.03 -2.22
C ASN A 114 -4.24 29.79 -3.11
N ILE A 115 -3.56 30.86 -3.55
CA ILE A 115 -2.36 30.77 -4.37
C ILE A 115 -1.19 30.23 -3.54
N ARG A 116 -1.07 30.68 -2.29
CA ARG A 116 -0.07 30.17 -1.36
C ARG A 116 -0.24 28.66 -1.12
N ARG A 117 -1.49 28.19 -0.94
CA ARG A 117 -1.80 26.75 -0.79
C ARG A 117 -1.43 25.96 -2.05
N ALA A 118 -1.77 26.45 -3.24
CA ALA A 118 -1.41 25.78 -4.50
C ALA A 118 0.10 25.66 -4.69
N PHE A 119 0.84 26.72 -4.37
CA PHE A 119 2.30 26.75 -4.39
C PHE A 119 2.92 25.74 -3.42
N LEU A 120 2.45 25.70 -2.17
CA LEU A 120 2.91 24.74 -1.17
C LEU A 120 2.61 23.30 -1.59
N LYS A 121 1.41 23.03 -2.14
CA LYS A 121 1.05 21.73 -2.68
C LYS A 121 2.00 21.31 -3.81
N ALA A 122 2.31 22.21 -4.74
CA ALA A 122 3.23 21.94 -5.84
C ALA A 122 4.63 21.56 -5.33
N LEU A 123 5.19 22.33 -4.40
CA LEU A 123 6.47 22.04 -3.75
C LEU A 123 6.47 20.69 -3.01
N MET A 124 5.39 20.36 -2.31
CA MET A 124 5.24 19.07 -1.63
C MET A 124 5.24 17.91 -2.64
N LEU A 125 4.48 18.03 -3.72
CA LEU A 125 4.41 17.01 -4.78
C LEU A 125 5.77 16.82 -5.46
N ARG A 126 6.49 17.92 -5.72
CA ARG A 126 7.87 17.89 -6.26
C ARG A 126 8.78 17.08 -5.34
N ARG A 127 8.82 17.41 -4.05
CA ARG A 127 9.64 16.70 -3.06
C ARG A 127 9.25 15.23 -2.90
N ILE A 128 7.96 14.92 -2.95
CA ILE A 128 7.47 13.53 -2.94
C ILE A 128 7.99 12.78 -4.17
N GLY A 129 7.87 13.37 -5.36
CA GLY A 129 8.38 12.79 -6.61
C GLY A 129 9.89 12.57 -6.56
N GLU A 130 10.65 13.56 -6.08
CA GLU A 130 12.11 13.47 -5.97
C GLU A 130 12.53 12.40 -4.96
N ALA A 131 11.84 12.34 -3.81
CA ALA A 131 12.07 11.29 -2.81
C ALA A 131 11.73 9.89 -3.35
N LEU A 132 10.70 9.77 -4.20
CA LEU A 132 10.39 8.51 -4.89
C LEU A 132 11.48 8.10 -5.85
N VAL A 133 11.95 9.01 -6.72
CA VAL A 133 13.07 8.74 -7.63
C VAL A 133 14.30 8.35 -6.83
N ASN A 134 14.66 9.09 -5.79
CA ASN A 134 15.82 8.77 -4.95
C ASN A 134 15.71 7.40 -4.30
N SER A 135 14.50 6.96 -3.93
CA SER A 135 14.29 5.67 -3.27
C SER A 135 14.12 4.49 -4.22
N ASN A 136 13.67 4.72 -5.46
CA ASN A 136 13.26 3.68 -6.41
C ASN A 136 13.77 3.93 -7.84
N ARG A 137 14.89 4.66 -8.00
CA ARG A 137 15.40 5.09 -9.30
C ARG A 137 15.48 3.97 -10.32
N ASP A 138 16.17 2.89 -9.96
CA ASP A 138 16.40 1.74 -10.86
C ASP A 138 15.11 1.01 -11.22
N ALA A 139 14.11 1.04 -10.33
CA ALA A 139 12.80 0.46 -10.58
C ALA A 139 11.99 1.34 -11.54
N ILE A 140 11.90 2.65 -11.27
CA ILE A 140 11.11 3.61 -12.06
C ILE A 140 11.67 3.78 -13.48
N LEU A 141 13.00 3.80 -13.60
CA LEU A 141 13.71 3.99 -14.87
C LEU A 141 14.12 2.66 -15.52
N GLY A 142 13.90 1.53 -14.84
CA GLY A 142 14.11 0.22 -15.41
C GLY A 142 13.01 -0.06 -16.42
N GLY A 143 13.36 -0.32 -17.68
CA GLY A 143 12.44 -0.48 -18.82
C GLY A 143 11.40 -1.62 -18.74
N GLU A 144 11.14 -2.18 -17.56
CA GLU A 144 10.02 -3.08 -17.30
C GLU A 144 8.71 -2.26 -17.28
N GLY A 145 7.76 -2.67 -18.12
CA GLY A 145 6.48 -1.95 -18.31
C GLY A 145 5.39 -2.30 -17.30
N ASP A 146 5.54 -3.42 -16.57
CA ASP A 146 4.58 -3.83 -15.54
C ASP A 146 5.09 -3.46 -14.13
N PRO A 147 4.51 -2.44 -13.46
CA PRO A 147 4.91 -2.05 -12.10
C PRO A 147 4.71 -3.19 -11.10
N GLY A 148 3.79 -4.12 -11.41
CA GLY A 148 3.60 -5.35 -10.68
C GLY A 148 4.89 -6.15 -10.60
N LYS A 149 5.66 -6.32 -11.68
CA LYS A 149 6.82 -7.24 -11.71
C LYS A 149 8.07 -6.70 -11.00
N ILE A 150 8.07 -5.44 -10.60
CA ILE A 150 9.26 -4.74 -10.13
C ILE A 150 9.32 -4.75 -8.60
N ARG A 151 10.54 -4.84 -8.06
CA ARG A 151 10.77 -4.81 -6.61
C ARG A 151 11.04 -3.38 -6.16
N LEU A 152 10.01 -2.73 -5.60
CA LEU A 152 10.12 -1.40 -5.00
C LEU A 152 10.68 -1.46 -3.56
N THR A 153 11.38 -0.40 -3.18
CA THR A 153 11.81 -0.12 -1.81
C THR A 153 10.58 -0.01 -0.91
N PRO A 154 10.53 -0.73 0.23
CA PRO A 154 9.40 -0.69 1.12
C PRO A 154 9.30 0.64 1.85
N LEU A 155 8.33 1.46 1.45
CA LEU A 155 8.05 2.75 2.05
C LEU A 155 6.59 2.83 2.45
N THR A 156 6.31 3.26 3.67
CA THR A 156 4.96 3.76 4.00
C THR A 156 4.85 5.22 3.60
N GLN A 157 3.62 5.74 3.48
CA GLN A 157 3.39 7.19 3.31
C GLN A 157 4.13 8.00 4.38
N LYS A 158 4.19 7.49 5.63
CA LYS A 158 4.91 8.16 6.72
C LYS A 158 6.42 8.17 6.47
N ASP A 159 6.99 7.05 6.04
CA ASP A 159 8.44 6.93 5.85
C ASP A 159 8.95 7.85 4.73
N LEU A 160 8.15 8.03 3.66
CA LEU A 160 8.48 8.95 2.57
C LEU A 160 8.24 10.42 2.97
N MET A 161 7.09 10.72 3.58
CA MET A 161 6.60 12.10 3.70
C MET A 161 6.96 12.80 5.03
N ALA A 162 7.16 12.06 6.12
CA ALA A 162 7.55 12.68 7.40
C ALA A 162 8.93 13.37 7.36
N PRO A 163 9.97 12.81 6.70
CA PRO A 163 11.25 13.51 6.51
C PRO A 163 11.13 14.83 5.71
N LEU A 164 10.04 14.99 4.95
CA LEU A 164 9.74 16.17 4.15
C LEU A 164 8.96 17.24 4.95
N GLY A 165 8.69 17.00 6.24
CA GLY A 165 7.88 17.89 7.11
C GLY A 165 6.38 17.58 7.11
N ILE A 166 5.93 16.52 6.44
CA ILE A 166 4.51 16.17 6.28
C ILE A 166 4.08 15.16 7.35
N GLU A 167 3.82 15.68 8.56
CA GLU A 167 3.57 14.85 9.74
C GLU A 167 2.09 14.46 9.96
N ASN A 168 1.16 15.24 9.41
CA ASN A 168 -0.28 14.99 9.58
C ASN A 168 -0.75 13.78 8.73
N LYS A 169 -1.49 12.84 9.35
CA LYS A 169 -1.99 11.63 8.68
C LYS A 169 -2.99 11.95 7.56
N SER A 170 -3.93 12.86 7.79
CA SER A 170 -4.96 13.25 6.81
C SER A 170 -4.30 13.87 5.57
N MET A 171 -3.34 14.77 5.80
CA MET A 171 -2.57 15.40 4.73
C MET A 171 -1.77 14.38 3.91
N ARG A 172 -1.07 13.44 4.57
CA ARG A 172 -0.39 12.34 3.88
C ARG A 172 -1.33 11.49 3.04
N SER A 173 -2.51 11.15 3.57
CA SER A 173 -3.50 10.40 2.81
C SER A 173 -3.97 11.16 1.57
N ARG A 174 -4.28 12.47 1.70
CA ARG A 174 -4.71 13.33 0.57
C ARG A 174 -3.63 13.52 -0.49
N LEU A 175 -2.36 13.56 -0.08
CA LEU A 175 -1.23 13.65 -1.01
C LEU A 175 -0.89 12.30 -1.64
N ALA A 176 -1.16 11.19 -0.95
CA ALA A 176 -0.98 9.84 -1.45
C ALA A 176 -2.07 9.38 -2.44
N ASP A 177 -3.17 10.13 -2.51
CA ASP A 177 -4.33 9.94 -3.38
C ASP A 177 -4.18 10.79 -4.65
N ARG A 178 -3.08 10.55 -5.37
CA ARG A 178 -2.62 11.33 -6.52
C ARG A 178 -2.03 10.43 -7.58
N TYR A 179 -1.93 10.91 -8.81
CA TYR A 179 -1.38 10.12 -9.92
C TYR A 179 0.03 10.59 -10.30
N VAL A 180 0.87 9.60 -10.64
CA VAL A 180 2.24 9.78 -11.10
C VAL A 180 2.34 9.23 -12.51
N LYS A 181 2.80 10.04 -13.45
CA LYS A 181 3.20 9.56 -14.78
C LYS A 181 4.67 9.16 -14.73
N THR A 182 4.93 7.90 -15.04
CA THR A 182 6.29 7.33 -15.14
C THR A 182 6.64 7.07 -16.61
N PRO A 183 7.94 6.92 -16.93
CA PRO A 183 8.37 6.69 -18.31
C PRO A 183 7.84 5.39 -18.91
N HIS A 184 7.81 4.31 -18.13
CA HIS A 184 7.52 2.97 -18.62
C HIS A 184 6.15 2.42 -18.19
N TRP A 185 5.61 2.84 -17.05
CA TRP A 185 4.32 2.33 -16.55
C TRP A 185 3.14 3.23 -16.93
N GLY A 186 3.42 4.35 -17.60
CA GLY A 186 2.41 5.37 -17.88
C GLY A 186 1.90 6.01 -16.59
N LEU A 187 0.60 6.27 -16.54
CA LEU A 187 -0.05 6.88 -15.39
C LEU A 187 -0.39 5.83 -14.33
N VAL A 188 0.18 5.97 -13.14
CA VAL A 188 -0.03 5.07 -12.01
C VAL A 188 -0.46 5.86 -10.77
N HIS A 189 -1.30 5.25 -9.95
CA HIS A 189 -1.67 5.85 -8.68
C HIS A 189 -0.46 5.82 -7.71
N LEU A 190 -0.20 6.90 -6.98
CA LEU A 190 0.95 7.06 -6.08
C LEU A 190 1.01 5.95 -5.00
N SER A 191 -0.15 5.40 -4.62
CA SER A 191 -0.24 4.23 -3.73
C SER A 191 0.52 2.99 -4.21
N VAL A 192 0.79 2.84 -5.51
CA VAL A 192 1.61 1.74 -6.07
C VAL A 192 3.00 1.71 -5.42
N PHE A 193 3.59 2.88 -5.13
CA PHE A 193 4.90 2.99 -4.48
C PHE A 193 4.90 2.63 -3.00
N PHE A 194 3.73 2.67 -2.35
CA PHE A 194 3.57 2.31 -0.93
C PHE A 194 3.07 0.88 -0.74
N ARG A 195 2.50 0.28 -1.80
CA ARG A 195 2.15 -1.14 -1.86
C ARG A 195 3.41 -1.96 -2.11
N ALA A 196 4.34 -1.91 -1.18
CA ALA A 196 5.54 -2.68 -1.38
C ALA A 196 5.20 -4.18 -1.36
N ARG A 197 5.87 -4.95 -2.22
CA ARG A 197 5.91 -6.41 -2.24
C ARG A 197 6.74 -7.01 -1.09
N TRP A 198 7.23 -6.19 -0.15
CA TRP A 198 7.90 -6.62 1.10
C TRP A 198 7.05 -7.50 2.00
N TRP A 199 5.78 -7.74 1.70
CA TRP A 199 4.97 -8.73 2.38
C TRP A 199 5.16 -10.14 1.83
N GLU A 200 5.49 -10.30 0.55
CA GLU A 200 5.66 -11.61 -0.09
C GLU A 200 6.91 -12.34 0.43
N VAL A 201 8.02 -11.64 0.67
CA VAL A 201 9.27 -12.24 1.18
C VAL A 201 9.12 -12.76 2.64
N PRO A 202 8.56 -11.99 3.60
CA PRO A 202 8.22 -12.48 4.93
C PRO A 202 7.15 -13.57 4.92
N ILE A 203 6.13 -13.48 4.05
CA ILE A 203 5.10 -14.52 3.92
C ILE A 203 5.70 -15.80 3.39
N GLN A 204 6.61 -15.74 2.41
CA GLN A 204 7.30 -16.91 1.89
C GLN A 204 8.16 -17.57 2.97
N ASN A 205 8.93 -16.79 3.73
CA ASN A 205 9.66 -17.29 4.90
C ASN A 205 8.75 -17.98 5.92
N ILE A 206 7.56 -17.41 6.18
CA ILE A 206 6.58 -18.01 7.07
C ILE A 206 6.04 -19.31 6.48
N ARG A 207 5.72 -19.36 5.18
CA ARG A 207 5.28 -20.59 4.51
C ARG A 207 6.34 -21.68 4.63
N ASP A 208 7.61 -21.36 4.40
CA ASP A 208 8.70 -22.33 4.53
C ASP A 208 8.88 -22.82 5.96
N TRP A 209 8.73 -21.96 6.97
CA TRP A 209 8.70 -22.40 8.37
C TRP A 209 7.50 -23.29 8.68
N LEU A 210 6.32 -22.98 8.11
CA LEU A 210 5.10 -23.76 8.32
C LEU A 210 5.14 -25.12 7.60
N ARG A 211 5.90 -25.25 6.51
CA ARG A 211 6.16 -26.56 5.86
C ARG A 211 6.97 -27.50 6.75
N GLY A 212 7.93 -26.95 7.50
CA GLY A 212 8.74 -27.70 8.47
C GLY A 212 8.17 -27.73 9.89
N GLU A 213 6.94 -27.24 10.11
CA GLU A 213 6.29 -27.20 11.41
C GLU A 213 5.76 -28.59 11.82
N ASP A 214 5.80 -28.90 13.12
CA ASP A 214 5.05 -30.05 13.64
C ASP A 214 3.54 -29.82 13.46
N VAL A 215 2.92 -30.57 12.56
CA VAL A 215 1.50 -30.41 12.23
C VAL A 215 0.56 -30.70 13.41
N ALA A 216 0.97 -31.55 14.37
CA ALA A 216 0.22 -31.83 15.60
C ALA A 216 0.40 -30.74 16.66
N ASN A 217 1.52 -30.00 16.61
CA ASN A 217 1.85 -28.91 17.52
C ASN A 217 2.20 -27.62 16.77
N PRO A 218 1.21 -26.94 16.14
CA PRO A 218 1.49 -25.76 15.36
C PRO A 218 2.07 -24.63 16.23
N TYR A 219 3.10 -23.97 15.72
CA TYR A 219 3.72 -22.75 16.23
C TYR A 219 2.68 -21.72 16.63
N GLN A 220 2.96 -21.06 17.75
CA GLN A 220 2.22 -19.87 18.16
C GLN A 220 2.46 -18.72 17.17
N ASN A 221 1.42 -17.93 16.90
CA ASN A 221 1.55 -16.76 16.04
C ASN A 221 2.58 -15.77 16.60
N ASP A 222 2.70 -15.64 17.93
CA ASP A 222 3.74 -14.84 18.59
C ASP A 222 5.15 -15.36 18.33
N LEU A 223 5.33 -16.69 18.23
CA LEU A 223 6.62 -17.28 17.88
C LEU A 223 6.99 -17.00 16.42
N LEU A 224 6.02 -17.11 15.50
CA LEU A 224 6.20 -16.73 14.09
C LEU A 224 6.59 -15.25 13.97
N TYR A 225 5.92 -14.37 14.73
CA TYR A 225 6.24 -12.94 14.78
C TYR A 225 7.67 -12.69 15.29
N LYS A 226 8.07 -13.32 16.40
CA LYS A 226 9.43 -13.18 16.96
C LYS A 226 10.51 -13.68 15.99
N ARG A 227 10.28 -14.83 15.35
CA ARG A 227 11.21 -15.37 14.33
C ARG A 227 11.33 -14.44 13.14
N LEU A 228 10.21 -13.88 12.68
CA LEU A 228 10.20 -12.94 11.58
C LEU A 228 10.91 -11.64 11.92
N LYS A 229 10.67 -11.06 13.10
CA LYS A 229 11.38 -9.86 13.57
C LYS A 229 12.90 -10.07 13.64
N LYS A 230 13.35 -11.30 13.89
CA LYS A 230 14.77 -11.67 13.87
C LYS A 230 15.32 -11.83 12.45
N ALA A 231 14.55 -12.41 11.53
CA ALA A 231 14.95 -12.64 10.14
C ALA A 231 14.90 -11.35 9.28
N ALA A 232 13.99 -10.44 9.61
CA ALA A 232 13.84 -9.14 8.98
C ALA A 232 13.61 -8.11 10.10
N PRO A 233 14.53 -7.17 10.38
CA PRO A 233 14.44 -6.26 11.53
C PRO A 233 13.25 -5.28 11.51
N ARG A 234 12.58 -5.10 10.37
CA ARG A 234 11.43 -4.18 10.21
C ARG A 234 10.26 -4.78 9.40
N PRO A 235 9.68 -5.95 9.74
CA PRO A 235 8.70 -6.59 8.88
C PRO A 235 7.27 -6.21 9.27
N TYR A 236 6.92 -5.98 10.54
CA TYR A 236 5.58 -5.55 10.96
C TYR A 236 5.66 -4.73 12.24
N LYS A 237 4.80 -3.72 12.38
CA LYS A 237 4.72 -2.83 13.56
C LYS A 237 4.37 -3.62 14.83
N ASP A 238 3.48 -4.60 14.71
CA ASP A 238 3.03 -5.46 15.81
C ASP A 238 2.53 -6.83 15.31
N ASN A 239 2.20 -7.73 16.24
CA ASN A 239 1.64 -9.04 15.93
C ASN A 239 0.17 -8.97 15.42
N ARG A 240 -0.52 -7.84 15.58
CA ARG A 240 -1.88 -7.67 15.00
C ARG A 240 -1.76 -7.50 13.49
N GLN A 241 -0.80 -6.71 13.03
CA GLN A 241 -0.51 -6.51 11.61
C GLN A 241 -0.08 -7.81 10.93
N LEU A 242 0.81 -8.60 11.56
CA LEU A 242 1.15 -9.94 11.05
C LEU A 242 -0.10 -10.81 10.86
N ARG A 243 -1.00 -10.86 11.86
CA ARG A 243 -2.20 -11.69 11.79
C ARG A 243 -3.14 -11.27 10.66
N ASN A 244 -3.30 -9.98 10.40
CA ASN A 244 -4.10 -9.50 9.27
C ASN A 244 -3.49 -9.93 7.94
N ILE A 245 -2.18 -9.82 7.81
CA ILE A 245 -1.47 -10.15 6.57
C ILE A 245 -1.43 -11.65 6.33
N LEU A 246 -1.36 -12.48 7.38
CA LEU A 246 -1.55 -13.92 7.26
C LEU A 246 -2.94 -14.28 6.71
N ARG A 247 -3.99 -13.57 7.12
CA ARG A 247 -5.35 -13.79 6.61
C ARG A 247 -5.46 -13.42 5.14
N GLU A 248 -4.91 -12.27 4.75
CA GLU A 248 -4.85 -11.82 3.35
C GLU A 248 -4.06 -12.80 2.48
N ALA A 249 -2.97 -13.36 2.99
CA ALA A 249 -2.14 -14.35 2.30
C ALA A 249 -2.71 -15.78 2.28
N GLY A 250 -3.92 -15.99 2.82
CA GLY A 250 -4.57 -17.30 2.87
C GLY A 250 -3.94 -18.29 3.86
N ILE A 251 -3.25 -17.80 4.90
CA ILE A 251 -2.60 -18.63 5.92
C ILE A 251 -3.44 -18.61 7.21
N PRO A 252 -4.04 -19.75 7.60
CA PRO A 252 -4.81 -19.86 8.83
C PRO A 252 -3.95 -19.59 10.07
N LEU A 253 -4.55 -19.04 11.12
CA LEU A 253 -3.91 -18.87 12.45
C LEU A 253 -3.73 -20.22 13.16
N ARG A 254 -2.95 -20.26 14.26
CA ARG A 254 -2.64 -21.49 15.00
C ARG A 254 -3.84 -22.41 15.26
N ARG A 255 -4.95 -21.87 15.79
CA ARG A 255 -6.10 -22.68 16.22
C ARG A 255 -6.75 -23.40 15.02
N PRO A 256 -7.09 -22.73 13.91
CA PRO A 256 -7.48 -23.40 12.67
C PRO A 256 -6.45 -24.42 12.13
N ARG A 257 -5.13 -24.15 12.22
CA ARG A 257 -4.11 -25.12 11.78
C ARG A 257 -4.12 -26.40 12.59
N LEU A 258 -4.37 -26.30 13.90
CA LEU A 258 -4.54 -27.46 14.78
C LEU A 258 -5.84 -28.22 14.47
N GLU A 259 -6.92 -27.51 14.17
CA GLU A 259 -8.19 -28.12 13.79
C GLU A 259 -8.06 -29.00 12.53
N ILE A 260 -7.28 -28.58 11.53
CA ILE A 260 -6.97 -29.41 10.35
C ILE A 260 -6.38 -30.75 10.78
N TYR A 261 -5.43 -30.75 11.72
CA TYR A 261 -4.82 -31.97 12.25
C TYR A 261 -5.85 -32.85 12.95
N GLU A 262 -6.58 -32.31 13.93
CA GLU A 262 -7.55 -33.05 14.73
C GLU A 262 -8.64 -33.69 13.86
N ARG A 263 -9.14 -32.96 12.84
CA ARG A 263 -10.18 -33.46 11.94
C ARG A 263 -9.65 -34.47 10.93
N THR A 264 -8.45 -34.27 10.40
CA THR A 264 -7.83 -35.23 9.47
C THR A 264 -7.48 -36.53 10.19
N GLU A 265 -6.97 -36.46 11.43
CA GLU A 265 -6.71 -37.64 12.25
C GLU A 265 -7.99 -38.44 12.53
N ALA A 266 -9.08 -37.76 12.90
CA ALA A 266 -10.38 -38.40 13.08
C ALA A 266 -10.91 -39.02 11.77
N TRP A 267 -10.73 -38.35 10.63
CA TRP A 267 -11.10 -38.89 9.33
C TRP A 267 -10.32 -40.17 8.99
N VAL A 268 -9.00 -40.20 9.22
CA VAL A 268 -8.17 -41.40 9.00
C VAL A 268 -8.67 -42.57 9.85
N LYS A 269 -8.98 -42.32 11.13
CA LYS A 269 -9.53 -43.36 12.03
C LYS A 269 -10.89 -43.87 11.55
N ASN A 270 -11.77 -42.98 11.11
CA ASN A 270 -13.11 -43.35 10.63
C ASN A 270 -13.08 -44.11 9.30
N HIS A 271 -12.06 -43.90 8.47
CA HIS A 271 -11.90 -44.56 7.17
C HIS A 271 -10.97 -45.78 7.22
N GLY A 272 -10.71 -46.33 8.42
CA GLY A 272 -9.98 -47.57 8.58
C GLY A 272 -8.47 -47.48 8.34
N GLY A 273 -7.87 -46.28 8.45
CA GLY A 273 -6.44 -46.09 8.29
C GLY A 273 -5.96 -46.36 6.86
N PRO A 274 -6.45 -45.61 5.85
CA PRO A 274 -6.07 -45.83 4.46
C PRO A 274 -4.55 -45.79 4.31
N LYS A 275 -3.98 -46.81 3.67
CA LYS A 275 -2.53 -46.89 3.46
C LYS A 275 -2.03 -45.88 2.43
N CYS A 276 -2.87 -45.53 1.45
CA CYS A 276 -2.51 -44.61 0.38
C CYS A 276 -3.68 -43.71 -0.04
N VAL A 277 -3.37 -42.47 -0.41
CA VAL A 277 -4.30 -41.45 -0.92
C VAL A 277 -3.64 -40.74 -2.10
N ARG A 278 -4.37 -40.58 -3.21
CA ARG A 278 -3.90 -39.80 -4.37
C ARG A 278 -3.93 -38.30 -4.06
N LEU A 279 -2.95 -37.54 -4.55
CA LEU A 279 -2.93 -36.06 -4.42
C LEU A 279 -4.22 -35.42 -4.97
N SER A 280 -4.76 -35.94 -6.07
CA SER A 280 -6.01 -35.46 -6.68
C SER A 280 -7.26 -35.67 -5.80
N SER A 281 -7.17 -36.52 -4.78
CA SER A 281 -8.27 -36.75 -3.82
C SER A 281 -8.26 -35.75 -2.66
N ILE A 282 -7.17 -34.99 -2.45
CA ILE A 282 -7.04 -34.04 -1.34
C ILE A 282 -8.16 -32.97 -1.33
N PRO A 283 -8.55 -32.35 -2.46
CA PRO A 283 -9.68 -31.42 -2.48
C PRO A 283 -11.00 -32.07 -2.03
N LYS A 284 -11.26 -33.33 -2.43
CA LYS A 284 -12.46 -34.08 -2.01
C LYS A 284 -12.44 -34.37 -0.51
N ILE A 285 -11.27 -34.73 0.03
CA ILE A 285 -11.07 -34.94 1.47
C ILE A 285 -11.31 -33.63 2.23
N ARG A 286 -10.82 -32.49 1.73
CA ARG A 286 -11.09 -31.17 2.32
C ARG A 286 -12.60 -30.91 2.40
N GLU A 287 -13.34 -31.13 1.31
CA GLU A 287 -14.79 -30.95 1.27
C GLU A 287 -15.51 -31.85 2.26
N GLU A 288 -15.11 -33.12 2.34
CA GLU A 288 -15.66 -34.06 3.31
C GLU A 288 -15.37 -33.64 4.75
N LEU A 289 -14.15 -33.17 5.05
CA LEU A 289 -13.78 -32.69 6.37
C LEU A 289 -14.63 -31.48 6.79
N VAL A 290 -14.90 -30.56 5.87
CA VAL A 290 -15.75 -29.38 6.11
C VAL A 290 -17.20 -29.77 6.32
N ASN A 291 -17.74 -30.67 5.47
CA ASN A 291 -19.16 -30.99 5.44
C ASN A 291 -19.57 -32.04 6.50
N LYS A 292 -18.74 -33.07 6.70
CA LYS A 292 -19.06 -34.22 7.57
C LYS A 292 -18.29 -34.21 8.89
N HIS A 293 -17.08 -33.66 8.92
CA HIS A 293 -16.22 -33.66 10.13
C HIS A 293 -16.14 -32.30 10.83
N SER A 294 -17.01 -31.36 10.47
CA SER A 294 -17.13 -30.05 11.12
C SER A 294 -15.85 -29.21 11.10
N LEU A 295 -14.94 -29.43 10.13
CA LEU A 295 -13.78 -28.57 9.92
C LEU A 295 -14.25 -27.13 9.67
N PHE A 296 -13.71 -26.19 10.45
CA PHE A 296 -14.02 -24.77 10.39
C PHE A 296 -15.50 -24.44 10.64
N SER A 297 -16.21 -25.28 11.41
CA SER A 297 -17.64 -25.07 11.71
C SER A 297 -17.92 -23.91 12.67
N LYS A 298 -16.95 -23.52 13.51
CA LYS A 298 -17.16 -22.52 14.56
C LYS A 298 -15.91 -21.66 14.81
N GLY A 299 -16.13 -20.50 15.45
CA GLY A 299 -15.07 -19.65 16.00
C GLY A 299 -14.13 -19.07 14.93
N GLN A 300 -12.85 -18.96 15.27
CA GLN A 300 -11.82 -18.38 14.39
C GLN A 300 -11.55 -19.21 13.12
N GLY A 301 -12.05 -20.45 13.03
CA GLY A 301 -11.91 -21.32 11.88
C GLY A 301 -12.84 -20.98 10.72
N SER A 302 -14.01 -20.37 10.97
CA SER A 302 -15.05 -20.18 9.94
C SER A 302 -14.57 -19.43 8.70
N GLN A 303 -13.69 -18.45 8.87
CA GLN A 303 -13.07 -17.67 7.79
C GLN A 303 -12.21 -18.52 6.86
N CYS A 304 -11.67 -19.65 7.34
CA CYS A 304 -10.80 -20.54 6.56
C CYS A 304 -11.56 -21.40 5.53
N ARG A 305 -12.88 -21.18 5.38
CA ARG A 305 -13.71 -21.76 4.31
C ARG A 305 -13.61 -20.98 2.99
N GLU A 306 -13.12 -19.74 3.04
CA GLU A 306 -12.98 -18.88 1.88
C GLU A 306 -11.95 -19.44 0.87
N PRO A 307 -12.12 -19.16 -0.44
CA PRO A 307 -11.25 -19.72 -1.50
C PRO A 307 -9.76 -19.49 -1.28
N GLN A 308 -9.38 -18.33 -0.74
CA GLN A 308 -7.98 -17.95 -0.52
C GLN A 308 -7.20 -18.90 0.40
N TYR A 309 -7.87 -19.64 1.29
CA TYR A 309 -7.23 -20.58 2.23
C TYR A 309 -7.10 -22.00 1.67
N GLN A 310 -7.79 -22.34 0.57
CA GLN A 310 -7.90 -23.72 0.09
C GLN A 310 -6.54 -24.37 -0.15
N ALA A 311 -5.66 -23.69 -0.87
CA ALA A 311 -4.32 -24.20 -1.18
C ALA A 311 -3.52 -24.57 0.07
N PHE A 312 -3.53 -23.70 1.10
CA PHE A 312 -2.85 -23.98 2.36
C PHE A 312 -3.49 -25.16 3.11
N VAL A 313 -4.82 -25.20 3.17
CA VAL A 313 -5.55 -26.25 3.87
C VAL A 313 -5.27 -27.61 3.24
N GLU A 314 -5.26 -27.68 1.91
CA GLU A 314 -4.98 -28.92 1.16
C GLU A 314 -3.53 -29.38 1.33
N GLU A 315 -2.55 -28.46 1.23
CA GLU A 315 -1.14 -28.75 1.53
C GLU A 315 -0.99 -29.30 2.96
N ARG A 316 -1.73 -28.73 3.91
CA ARG A 316 -1.69 -29.14 5.31
C ARG A 316 -2.34 -30.50 5.54
N ILE A 317 -3.51 -30.79 4.93
CA ILE A 317 -4.15 -32.12 5.00
C ILE A 317 -3.17 -33.18 4.49
N ALA A 318 -2.53 -32.95 3.34
CA ALA A 318 -1.52 -33.86 2.80
C ALA A 318 -0.35 -34.07 3.78
N ALA A 319 0.14 -33.02 4.44
CA ALA A 319 1.19 -33.14 5.46
C ALA A 319 0.74 -33.95 6.68
N VAL A 320 -0.51 -33.80 7.13
CA VAL A 320 -1.07 -34.60 8.24
C VAL A 320 -1.18 -36.07 7.85
N LEU A 321 -1.70 -36.38 6.66
CA LEU A 321 -1.78 -37.75 6.16
C LEU A 321 -0.40 -38.43 6.12
N ARG A 322 0.63 -37.76 5.58
CA ARG A 322 2.02 -38.27 5.58
C ARG A 322 2.53 -38.56 6.98
N ARG A 323 2.26 -37.68 7.95
CA ARG A 323 2.65 -37.89 9.35
C ARG A 323 1.96 -39.12 9.95
N LEU A 324 0.70 -39.34 9.63
CA LEU A 324 -0.07 -40.49 10.11
C LEU A 324 0.28 -41.81 9.42
N GLY A 325 1.32 -41.83 8.57
CA GLY A 325 1.79 -43.02 7.86
C GLY A 325 1.00 -43.33 6.58
N VAL A 326 0.18 -42.39 6.09
CA VAL A 326 -0.54 -42.53 4.82
C VAL A 326 0.35 -42.05 3.68
N GLU A 327 0.56 -42.89 2.66
CA GLU A 327 1.27 -42.49 1.44
C GLU A 327 0.41 -41.51 0.63
N VAL A 328 0.91 -40.30 0.38
CA VAL A 328 0.17 -39.25 -0.36
C VAL A 328 0.58 -39.17 -1.84
N VAL A 329 1.32 -40.16 -2.34
CA VAL A 329 1.64 -40.33 -3.77
C VAL A 329 1.60 -41.81 -4.05
N CYS A 330 0.43 -42.35 -4.40
CA CYS A 330 0.37 -43.73 -4.87
C CYS A 330 1.12 -43.82 -6.19
N ARG A 331 2.30 -44.45 -6.20
CA ARG A 331 2.89 -44.94 -7.45
C ARG A 331 2.05 -46.12 -7.90
N GLY A 332 1.16 -45.90 -8.84
CA GLY A 332 0.34 -46.92 -9.45
C GLY A 332 -0.28 -46.36 -10.71
N GLU A 333 0.08 -47.02 -11.82
CA GLU A 333 -0.29 -46.82 -13.21
C GLU A 333 -1.73 -46.36 -13.43
N ASP A 334 -1.96 -45.71 -14.58
CA ASP A 334 -3.27 -45.35 -15.13
C ASP A 334 -4.24 -46.54 -15.04
N GLY A 335 -4.94 -46.62 -13.92
CA GLY A 335 -5.92 -47.63 -13.59
C GLY A 335 -7.17 -46.93 -13.10
N ALA A 336 -8.21 -47.08 -13.91
CA ALA A 336 -9.53 -46.49 -13.79
C ALA A 336 -10.06 -46.45 -12.35
N TRP A 337 -10.63 -45.30 -11.98
CA TRP A 337 -11.66 -45.26 -10.96
C TRP A 337 -12.94 -45.80 -11.59
N ASP A 338 -13.20 -47.09 -11.47
CA ASP A 338 -14.56 -47.61 -11.62
C ASP A 338 -15.29 -47.42 -10.29
N GLY A 339 -16.43 -46.74 -10.39
CA GLY A 339 -17.25 -46.36 -9.25
C GLY A 339 -17.93 -47.53 -8.57
N GLN A 340 -18.22 -47.32 -7.29
CA GLN A 340 -19.36 -47.88 -6.55
C GLN A 340 -19.77 -46.89 -5.46
#